data_AF-A0A9C9TRP1-F1
#
_entry.id   AF-A0A9C9TRP1-F1
#
_cell.length_a   1.000
_cell.length_b   1.000
_cell.length_c   1.000
_cell.angle_alpha   90.00
_cell.angle_beta   90.00
_cell.angle_gamma   90.00
#
_symmetry.space_group_name_H-M   'P 1'
#
loop_
_entity.id
_entity.type
_entity.pdbx_description
1 polymer ?
#
loop_
_entity_poly.entity_id
_entity_poly.type
_entity_poly.pdbx_seq_one_letter_code
_entity_poly.pdbx_strand_id
1 'polypeptide(L)'
;MAILVLIALPFAFRKRKKAGPLKREEFCRHLQGMGTEAALKERGSDEEKIGLSRYSGQSSEGIIELRGRNIAFVNVISIASQYGVSYFLDYLVKAST
;
A
#
# COMPACT_ATOMS: atom_id res chain seq x y z
N MET A 1 22.59 -23.40 21.46
CA MET A 1 22.39 -21.93 21.45
C MET A 1 22.47 -21.27 20.06
N ALA A 2 23.12 -21.87 19.04
CA ALA A 2 23.25 -21.24 17.71
C ALA A 2 21.98 -21.28 16.82
N ILE A 3 21.08 -22.25 17.03
CA ILE A 3 19.89 -22.45 16.17
C ILE A 3 18.85 -21.34 16.37
N LEU A 4 18.72 -20.80 17.59
CA LEU A 4 17.81 -19.69 17.89
C LEU A 4 18.22 -18.40 17.16
N VAL A 5 19.52 -18.16 16.97
CA VAL A 5 20.01 -16.99 16.22
C VAL A 5 19.68 -17.12 14.73
N LEU A 6 19.80 -18.33 14.17
CA LEU A 6 19.48 -18.62 12.76
C LEU A 6 17.98 -18.49 12.43
N ILE A 7 17.08 -18.68 13.40
CA ILE A 7 15.64 -18.47 13.21
C ILE A 7 15.24 -17.03 13.57
N ALA A 8 15.79 -16.48 14.65
CA ALA A 8 15.44 -15.14 15.12
C ALA A 8 15.92 -14.03 14.18
N LEU A 9 17.09 -14.18 13.54
CA LEU A 9 17.66 -13.17 12.65
C LEU A 9 16.83 -12.96 11.36
N PRO A 10 16.47 -14.01 10.58
CA PRO A 10 15.59 -13.82 9.43
C PRO A 10 14.20 -13.38 9.87
N PHE A 11 13.69 -13.78 11.04
CA PHE A 11 12.38 -13.33 11.54
C PHE A 11 12.38 -11.85 11.99
N ALA A 12 13.49 -11.36 12.55
CA ALA A 12 13.69 -9.95 12.88
C ALA A 12 13.83 -9.08 11.61
N PHE A 13 14.55 -9.57 10.58
CA PHE A 13 14.55 -8.96 9.24
C PHE A 13 13.19 -9.06 8.54
N ARG A 14 12.40 -10.12 8.80
CA ARG A 14 11.01 -10.23 8.35
C ARG A 14 10.08 -9.31 9.14
N LYS A 15 10.45 -8.87 10.36
CA LYS A 15 9.74 -7.86 11.17
C LYS A 15 10.17 -6.42 10.87
N ARG A 16 11.30 -6.20 10.18
CA ARG A 16 11.42 -5.15 9.15
C ARG A 16 10.53 -5.46 7.92
N LYS A 17 9.40 -6.15 8.16
CA LYS A 17 8.21 -6.15 7.33
C LYS A 17 8.05 -4.71 6.90
N LYS A 18 8.21 -4.53 5.59
CA LYS A 18 7.69 -3.45 4.76
C LYS A 18 6.68 -2.65 5.59
N ALA A 19 6.85 -1.34 5.71
CA ALA A 19 6.02 -0.48 6.56
C ALA A 19 4.50 -0.53 6.26
N GLY A 20 4.05 -1.42 5.37
CA GLY A 20 2.82 -2.18 5.55
C GLY A 20 1.56 -1.31 5.60
N PRO A 21 0.48 -1.81 6.20
CA PRO A 21 -0.79 -1.09 6.34
C PRO A 21 -0.63 0.31 6.95
N LEU A 22 0.41 0.52 7.76
CA LEU A 22 0.68 1.78 8.47
C LEU A 22 0.84 2.96 7.51
N LYS A 23 1.53 2.76 6.37
CA LYS A 23 1.71 3.80 5.35
C LYS A 23 0.41 4.17 4.65
N ARG A 24 -0.49 3.20 4.44
CA ARG A 24 -1.82 3.43 3.85
C ARG A 24 -2.70 4.24 4.80
N GLU A 25 -2.72 3.88 6.08
CA GLU A 25 -3.50 4.58 7.10
C GLU A 25 -3.00 6.01 7.34
N GLU A 26 -1.67 6.19 7.41
CA GLU A 26 -1.04 7.50 7.54
C GLU A 26 -1.39 8.40 6.34
N PHE A 27 -1.29 7.85 5.12
CA PHE A 27 -1.65 8.58 3.90
C PHE A 27 -3.14 8.93 3.84
N CYS A 28 -4.03 8.00 4.21
CA CYS A 28 -5.48 8.28 4.29
C CYS A 28 -5.78 9.39 5.29
N ARG A 29 -5.15 9.37 6.48
CA ARG A 29 -5.32 10.42 7.48
C ARG A 29 -4.78 11.76 6.99
N HIS A 30 -3.67 11.76 6.28
CA HIS A 30 -3.12 12.98 5.69
C HIS A 30 -4.08 13.59 4.67
N LEU A 31 -4.65 12.78 3.78
CA LEU A 31 -5.66 13.22 2.82
C LEU A 31 -6.89 13.81 3.51
N GLN A 32 -7.38 13.16 4.57
CA GLN A 32 -8.46 13.69 5.41
C GLN A 32 -8.08 15.03 6.05
N GLY A 33 -6.87 15.17 6.58
CA GLY A 33 -6.36 16.42 7.14
C GLY A 33 -6.26 17.56 6.12
N MET A 34 -6.10 17.24 4.83
CA MET A 34 -6.14 18.19 3.72
C MET A 34 -7.57 18.53 3.26
N GLY A 35 -8.61 18.03 3.94
CA GLY A 35 -10.01 18.23 3.56
C GLY A 35 -10.45 17.34 2.39
N THR A 36 -9.76 16.24 2.13
CA THR A 36 -10.20 15.25 1.13
C THR A 36 -11.06 14.19 1.82
N GLU A 37 -12.24 13.92 1.27
CA GLU A 37 -13.07 12.80 1.71
C GLU A 37 -12.43 11.47 1.28
N ALA A 38 -11.50 10.97 2.10
CA ALA A 38 -10.78 9.73 1.87
C ALA A 38 -11.22 8.64 2.86
N ALA A 39 -11.41 7.42 2.37
CA ALA A 39 -11.75 6.26 3.20
C ALA A 39 -10.93 5.03 2.82
N LEU A 40 -10.53 4.24 3.82
CA LEU A 40 -9.85 2.96 3.57
C LEU A 40 -10.87 1.94 3.06
N LYS A 41 -10.56 1.30 1.93
CA LYS A 41 -11.36 0.19 1.40
C LYS A 41 -10.88 -1.15 1.98
N GLU A 42 -11.79 -2.11 2.08
CA GLU A 42 -11.44 -3.48 2.49
C GLU A 42 -10.46 -4.12 1.52
N ARG A 43 -9.55 -4.93 2.07
CA ARG A 43 -8.53 -5.62 1.28
C ARG A 43 -9.12 -6.80 0.52
N GLY A 44 -8.54 -7.11 -0.64
CA GLY A 44 -8.95 -8.23 -1.49
C GLY A 44 -9.99 -7.88 -2.55
N SER A 45 -10.35 -6.61 -2.71
CA SER A 45 -11.18 -6.19 -3.85
C SER A 45 -10.41 -6.35 -5.17
N ASP A 46 -11.11 -6.70 -6.26
CA ASP A 46 -10.48 -6.82 -7.58
C ASP A 46 -9.86 -5.51 -8.07
N GLU A 47 -10.35 -4.39 -7.54
CA GLU A 47 -9.78 -3.07 -7.78
C GLU A 47 -8.33 -2.98 -7.29
N GLU A 48 -7.92 -3.72 -6.25
CA GLU A 48 -6.53 -3.69 -5.75
C GLU A 48 -5.54 -4.21 -6.79
N LYS A 49 -6.02 -4.99 -7.77
CA LYS A 49 -5.22 -5.51 -8.88
C LYS A 49 -5.13 -4.51 -10.04
N ILE A 50 -5.97 -3.48 -10.05
CA ILE A 50 -5.92 -2.40 -11.04
C ILE A 50 -4.65 -1.59 -10.78
N GLY A 51 -3.82 -1.47 -11.81
CA GLY A 51 -2.57 -0.72 -11.72
C GLY A 51 -1.34 -1.50 -11.26
N LEU A 52 -1.51 -2.73 -10.75
CA LEU A 52 -0.34 -3.57 -10.44
C LEU A 52 0.31 -4.10 -11.71
N SER A 53 1.50 -3.57 -12.01
CA SER A 53 2.38 -4.18 -12.99
C SER A 53 2.89 -5.52 -12.45
N ARG A 54 2.96 -6.57 -13.29
CA ARG A 54 3.35 -7.94 -12.90
C ARG A 54 4.85 -8.08 -12.57
N TYR A 55 5.48 -7.05 -12.02
CA TYR A 55 6.88 -7.08 -11.61
C TYR A 55 7.04 -7.82 -10.28
N SER A 56 7.99 -8.77 -10.26
CA SER A 56 8.34 -9.49 -9.04
C SER A 56 8.84 -8.50 -7.98
N GLY A 57 8.10 -8.40 -6.86
CA GLY A 57 8.44 -7.50 -5.75
C GLY A 57 7.46 -6.35 -5.51
N GLN A 58 6.51 -6.12 -6.42
CA GLN A 58 5.36 -5.23 -6.20
C GLN A 58 4.29 -5.90 -5.34
N SER A 59 3.64 -5.14 -4.45
CA SER A 59 2.53 -5.60 -3.63
C SER A 59 1.55 -4.44 -3.40
N SER A 60 0.25 -4.67 -3.55
CA SER A 60 -0.75 -3.69 -3.09
C SER A 60 -0.75 -3.68 -1.56
N GLU A 61 -0.64 -2.50 -0.97
CA GLU A 61 -0.88 -2.25 0.46
C GLU A 61 -2.35 -1.95 0.74
N GLY A 62 -3.13 -1.71 -0.31
CA GLY A 62 -4.58 -1.55 -0.33
C GLY A 62 -5.04 -0.23 -0.94
N ILE A 63 -6.36 -0.13 -1.10
CA ILE A 63 -7.01 1.02 -1.75
C ILE A 63 -7.53 2.05 -0.74
N ILE A 64 -7.47 3.32 -1.15
CA ILE A 64 -8.14 4.46 -0.54
C ILE A 64 -9.18 4.98 -1.54
N GLU A 65 -10.45 4.96 -1.15
CA GLU A 65 -11.54 5.58 -1.90
C GLU A 65 -11.50 7.10 -1.70
N LEU A 66 -11.66 7.86 -2.79
CA LEU A 66 -11.79 9.32 -2.74
C LEU A 66 -13.19 9.74 -3.19
N ARG A 67 -13.94 10.36 -2.27
CA ARG A 67 -15.28 10.90 -2.55
C ARG A 67 -15.21 12.38 -2.92
N GLY A 68 -16.20 12.83 -3.69
CA GLY A 68 -16.30 14.23 -4.13
C GLY A 68 -15.25 14.71 -5.14
N ARG A 69 -14.41 13.81 -5.70
CA ARG A 69 -13.39 14.15 -6.71
C ARG A 69 -13.53 13.30 -7.98
N ASN A 70 -12.86 13.75 -9.05
CA ASN A 70 -12.75 13.01 -10.32
C ASN A 70 -11.93 11.72 -10.20
N ILE A 71 -11.22 11.51 -9.09
CA ILE A 71 -10.52 10.26 -8.80
C ILE A 71 -11.48 9.35 -8.06
N ALA A 72 -11.64 8.11 -8.52
CA ALA A 72 -12.44 7.08 -7.87
C ALA A 72 -11.69 6.52 -6.65
N PHE A 73 -10.46 6.08 -6.86
CA PHE A 73 -9.65 5.51 -5.81
C PHE A 73 -8.16 5.66 -6.10
N VAL A 74 -7.37 5.52 -5.04
CA VAL A 74 -5.91 5.49 -5.07
C VAL A 74 -5.44 4.16 -4.50
N ASN A 75 -4.66 3.41 -5.26
CA ASN A 75 -3.99 2.18 -4.85
C ASN A 75 -2.60 2.53 -4.33
N VAL A 76 -2.28 2.10 -3.11
CA VAL A 76 -0.94 2.26 -2.53
C VAL A 76 -0.13 1.00 -2.83
N ILE A 77 0.92 1.12 -3.64
CA ILE A 77 1.74 0.01 -4.08
C ILE A 77 3.12 0.09 -3.41
N SER A 78 3.59 -1.02 -2.83
CA SER A 78 4.95 -1.13 -2.31
C SER A 78 5.84 -1.94 -3.24
N ILE A 79 7.06 -1.47 -3.48
CA ILE A 79 8.10 -2.19 -4.23
C ILE A 79 9.24 -2.48 -3.27
N ALA A 80 9.47 -3.76 -3.01
CA ALA A 80 10.60 -4.19 -2.20
C ALA A 80 11.86 -4.36 -3.05
N SER A 81 12.96 -3.79 -2.59
CA SER A 81 14.30 -3.94 -3.16
C SER A 81 15.31 -4.31 -2.07
N GLN A 82 16.53 -4.67 -2.47
CA GLN A 82 17.65 -4.88 -1.55
C GLN A 82 18.03 -3.63 -0.73
N TYR A 83 17.61 -2.44 -1.17
CA TYR A 83 17.91 -1.15 -0.52
C TYR A 83 16.77 -0.62 0.36
N GLY A 84 15.62 -1.31 0.40
CA GLY A 84 14.45 -0.89 1.16
C GLY A 84 13.16 -1.01 0.37
N VAL A 85 12.11 -0.35 0.87
CA VAL A 85 10.78 -0.36 0.28
C VAL A 85 10.42 1.03 -0.20
N SER A 86 10.12 1.14 -1.50
CA SER A 86 9.58 2.36 -2.11
C SER A 86 8.06 2.23 -2.21
N TYR A 87 7.36 3.36 -2.05
CA TYR A 87 5.91 3.43 -2.14
C TYR A 87 5.51 4.26 -3.36
N PHE A 88 4.54 3.76 -4.11
CA PHE A 88 3.98 4.40 -5.30
C PHE A 88 2.47 4.51 -5.14
N LEU A 89 1.90 5.53 -5.77
CA LEU A 89 0.46 5.74 -5.83
C LEU A 89 0.02 5.53 -7.26
N ASP A 90 -0.93 4.62 -7.45
CA ASP A 90 -1.67 4.49 -8.69
C ASP A 90 -3.11 4.96 -8.46
N TYR A 91 -3.76 5.53 -9.47
CA TYR A 91 -5.09 6.11 -9.30
C TYR A 91 -5.98 5.87 -10.51
N LEU A 92 -7.27 5.63 -10.23
CA LEU A 92 -8.29 5.53 -11.27
C LEU A 92 -9.11 6.80 -11.32
N VAL A 93 -9.20 7.40 -12.50
CA VAL A 93 -10.08 8.55 -12.77
C VAL A 93 -11.46 8.03 -13.18
N LYS A 94 -12.52 8.64 -12.63
CA LYS A 94 -13.91 8.37 -13.03
C LYS A 94 -14.07 8.78 -14.48
N ALA A 95 -14.66 7.91 -15.29
CA ALA A 95 -15.10 8.31 -16.63
C ALA A 95 -16.14 9.42 -16.48
N SER A 96 -15.95 10.51 -17.22
CA SER A 96 -16.99 11.54 -17.35
C SER A 96 -18.11 10.95 -18.19
N THR A 97 -19.24 10.63 -17.56
CA THR A 97 -20.50 10.32 -18.25
C THR A 97 -21.26 11.60 -18.51
#